data_AF-A0A6A9SF88-F1
#
_entry.id   AF-A0A6A9SF88-F1
#
_cell.length_a   1.000
_cell.length_b   1.000
_cell.length_c   1.000
_cell.angle_alpha   90.00
_cell.angle_beta   90.00
_cell.angle_gamma   90.00
#
_symmetry.space_group_name_H-M   'P 1'
#
loop_
_entity.id
_entity.type
_entity.pdbx_description
1 polymer ?
#
loop_
_entity_poly.entity_id
_entity_poly.type
_entity_poly.pdbx_seq_one_letter_code
_entity_poly.pdbx_strand_id
1 'polypeptide(L)'
;MWRADADRVWDHLAGDRRPRRLVVLCAVALVSVASVAFLLGLNVRLYDFVGWLVVVPGIAVAGGILGAGLVPTIGSLWLVGARGYVFPPLVGYVTGEWAGAGRYTHPRMLGFAYGSARAELRGGVETSLDTGLVLAVVVGVLSYAVGVAARKLAARVESSP
;
A
#
# COMPACT_ATOMS: atom_id res chain seq x y z
N MET A 1 27.24 22.53 7.08
CA MET A 1 25.84 22.48 7.58
C MET A 1 24.92 21.71 6.62
N TRP A 2 24.80 22.10 5.35
CA TRP A 2 23.88 21.47 4.37
C TRP A 2 24.00 19.93 4.20
N ARG A 3 25.21 19.36 4.27
CA ARG A 3 25.42 17.90 4.15
C ARG A 3 24.85 17.12 5.34
N ALA A 4 25.01 17.62 6.56
CA ALA A 4 24.55 16.94 7.77
C ALA A 4 23.01 16.88 7.88
N ASP A 5 22.32 17.91 7.37
CA ASP A 5 20.85 17.92 7.31
C ASP A 5 20.34 16.96 6.23
N ALA A 6 21.02 16.89 5.08
CA ALA A 6 20.69 15.95 4.01
C ALA A 6 20.85 14.50 4.44
N ASP A 7 21.91 14.16 5.17
CA ASP A 7 22.17 12.81 5.68
C ASP A 7 21.08 12.37 6.68
N ARG A 8 20.66 13.25 7.60
CA ARG A 8 19.55 12.97 8.53
C ARG A 8 18.21 12.77 7.83
N VAL A 9 17.92 13.58 6.81
CA VAL A 9 16.70 13.42 6.02
C VAL A 9 16.75 12.10 5.26
N TRP A 10 17.91 11.75 4.70
CA TRP A 10 18.11 10.50 3.98
C TRP A 10 17.91 9.27 4.87
N ASP A 11 18.39 9.30 6.11
CA ASP A 11 18.17 8.22 7.08
C ASP A 11 16.68 7.97 7.36
N HIS A 12 15.87 9.03 7.39
CA HIS A 12 14.40 8.88 7.54
C HIS A 12 13.69 8.46 6.26
N LEU A 13 14.20 8.85 5.09
CA LEU A 13 13.62 8.44 3.81
C LEU A 13 13.93 6.97 3.49
N ALA A 14 15.19 6.56 3.63
CA ALA A 14 15.68 5.25 3.25
C ALA A 14 15.53 4.20 4.38
N GLY A 15 15.60 4.64 5.64
CA GLY A 15 15.50 3.78 6.82
C GLY A 15 16.58 2.72 6.94
N ASP A 16 16.48 1.96 8.03
CA ASP A 16 17.40 0.88 8.34
C ASP A 16 17.18 -0.34 7.43
N ARG A 17 18.28 -0.97 7.02
CA ARG A 17 18.26 -2.06 6.03
C ARG A 17 17.39 -3.25 6.44
N ARG A 18 17.40 -3.64 7.72
CA ARG A 18 16.64 -4.80 8.24
C ARG A 18 15.13 -4.50 8.31
N PRO A 19 14.67 -3.47 9.05
CA PRO A 19 13.28 -3.02 9.05
C PRO A 19 12.72 -2.76 7.65
N ARG A 20 13.48 -2.08 6.79
CA ARG A 20 13.10 -1.85 5.39
C ARG A 20 12.78 -3.15 4.66
N ARG A 21 13.67 -4.15 4.76
CA ARG A 21 13.49 -5.43 4.09
C ARG A 21 12.26 -6.17 4.62
N LEU A 22 12.02 -6.12 5.93
CA LEU A 22 10.84 -6.74 6.54
C LEU A 22 9.54 -6.10 6.03
N VAL A 23 9.44 -4.77 6.02
CA VAL A 23 8.25 -4.07 5.52
C VAL A 23 7.97 -4.43 4.06
N VAL A 24 8.99 -4.40 3.21
CA VAL A 24 8.85 -4.77 1.80
C VAL A 24 8.44 -6.23 1.64
N LEU A 25 9.09 -7.16 2.36
CA LEU A 25 8.74 -8.59 2.30
C LEU A 25 7.32 -8.85 2.79
N CYS A 26 6.89 -8.21 3.88
CA CYS A 26 5.54 -8.32 4.39
C CYS A 26 4.52 -7.82 3.36
N ALA A 27 4.78 -6.67 2.72
CA ALA A 27 3.90 -6.14 1.70
C ALA A 27 3.81 -7.05 0.48
N VAL A 28 4.93 -7.57 -0.01
CA VAL A 28 4.97 -8.54 -1.12
C VAL A 28 4.21 -9.81 -0.76
N ALA A 29 4.49 -10.40 0.41
CA ALA A 29 3.81 -11.62 0.87
C ALA A 29 2.30 -11.40 1.01
N LEU A 30 1.89 -10.29 1.61
CA LEU A 30 0.48 -9.93 1.77
C LEU A 30 -0.24 -9.78 0.43
N VAL A 31 0.39 -9.09 -0.51
CA VAL A 31 -0.10 -8.90 -1.88
C VAL A 31 -0.22 -10.24 -2.59
N SER A 32 0.79 -11.10 -2.49
CA SER A 32 0.77 -12.45 -3.07
C SER A 32 -0.35 -13.31 -2.49
N VAL A 33 -0.48 -13.36 -1.16
CA VAL A 33 -1.54 -14.13 -0.47
C VAL A 33 -2.92 -13.60 -0.86
N ALA A 34 -3.12 -12.29 -0.86
CA ALA A 34 -4.38 -11.69 -1.28
C ALA A 34 -4.70 -12.02 -2.75
N SER A 35 -3.72 -12.00 -3.64
CA SER A 35 -3.87 -12.39 -5.04
C SER A 35 -4.26 -13.87 -5.20
N VAL A 36 -3.62 -14.79 -4.47
CA VAL A 36 -4.02 -16.21 -4.45
C VAL A 36 -5.44 -16.38 -3.91
N ALA A 37 -5.77 -15.75 -2.78
CA ALA A 37 -7.11 -15.77 -2.20
C ALA A 37 -8.17 -15.27 -3.19
N PHE A 38 -7.88 -14.19 -3.92
CA PHE A 38 -8.76 -13.69 -4.97
C PHE A 38 -8.91 -14.70 -6.10
N LEU A 39 -7.84 -15.37 -6.56
CA LEU A 39 -7.97 -16.41 -7.60
C LEU A 39 -8.83 -17.59 -7.12
N LEU A 40 -8.77 -17.94 -5.84
CA LEU A 40 -9.62 -18.97 -5.21
C LEU A 40 -11.08 -18.54 -5.02
N GLY A 41 -11.45 -17.31 -5.38
CA GLY A 41 -12.82 -16.80 -5.29
C GLY A 41 -13.16 -16.07 -3.99
N LEU A 42 -12.20 -15.89 -3.08
CA LEU A 42 -12.42 -15.11 -1.86
C LEU A 42 -12.52 -13.63 -2.19
N ASN A 43 -13.43 -12.94 -1.49
CA ASN A 43 -13.66 -11.51 -1.71
C ASN A 43 -12.63 -10.64 -0.96
N VAL A 44 -11.38 -10.68 -1.44
CA VAL A 44 -10.25 -9.90 -0.90
C VAL A 44 -9.96 -8.70 -1.80
N ARG A 45 -11.02 -7.99 -2.22
CA ARG A 45 -10.92 -6.76 -3.02
C ARG A 45 -10.62 -5.58 -2.11
N LEU A 46 -10.03 -4.52 -2.68
CA LEU A 46 -9.53 -3.37 -1.90
C LEU A 46 -10.62 -2.70 -1.07
N TYR A 47 -11.84 -2.57 -1.61
CA TYR A 47 -12.97 -1.95 -0.92
C TYR A 47 -13.96 -2.93 -0.29
N ASP A 48 -13.92 -4.21 -0.67
CA ASP A 48 -14.84 -5.21 -0.10
C ASP A 48 -14.28 -5.79 1.21
N PHE A 49 -12.96 -5.85 1.36
CA PHE A 49 -12.31 -6.40 2.53
C PHE A 49 -11.94 -5.33 3.56
N VAL A 50 -12.75 -5.22 4.62
CA VAL A 50 -12.58 -4.25 5.72
C VAL A 50 -11.22 -4.37 6.41
N GLY A 51 -10.59 -5.56 6.38
CA GLY A 51 -9.27 -5.77 6.99
C GLY A 51 -8.17 -4.86 6.43
N TRP A 52 -8.32 -4.35 5.20
CA TRP A 52 -7.39 -3.36 4.64
C TRP A 52 -7.34 -2.06 5.45
N LEU A 53 -8.45 -1.66 6.09
CA LEU A 53 -8.50 -0.46 6.94
C LEU A 53 -7.60 -0.56 8.17
N VAL A 54 -7.28 -1.77 8.61
CA VAL A 54 -6.39 -2.01 9.76
C VAL A 54 -4.98 -2.31 9.27
N VAL A 55 -4.84 -3.17 8.25
CA VAL A 55 -3.55 -3.66 7.79
C VAL A 55 -2.70 -2.55 7.14
N VAL A 56 -3.31 -1.71 6.30
CA VAL A 56 -2.61 -0.63 5.59
C VAL A 56 -1.99 0.38 6.57
N PRO A 57 -2.76 1.01 7.48
CA PRO A 57 -2.16 1.91 8.48
C PRO A 57 -1.26 1.17 9.46
N GLY A 58 -1.57 -0.09 9.80
CA GLY A 58 -0.73 -0.91 10.67
C GLY A 58 0.68 -1.11 10.14
N ILE A 59 0.85 -1.43 8.85
CA ILE A 59 2.16 -1.54 8.19
C ILE A 59 2.90 -0.21 8.26
N ALA A 60 2.21 0.90 8.06
CA ALA A 60 2.82 2.22 8.04
C ALA A 60 3.30 2.67 9.44
N VAL A 61 2.49 2.44 10.47
CA VAL A 61 2.86 2.69 11.87
C VAL A 61 4.03 1.80 12.27
N ALA A 62 3.98 0.50 11.95
CA ALA A 62 5.07 -0.43 12.22
C ALA A 62 6.37 -0.01 11.51
N GLY A 63 6.28 0.48 10.27
CA GLY A 63 7.40 1.05 9.53
C GLY A 63 8.02 2.24 10.25
N GLY A 64 7.21 3.14 10.81
CA GLY A 64 7.67 4.28 11.62
C GLY A 64 8.33 3.87 12.93
N ILE A 65 7.74 2.92 13.66
CA ILE A 65 8.29 2.38 14.91
C ILE A 65 9.64 1.71 14.65
N LEU A 66 9.70 0.82 13.67
CA LEU A 66 10.90 0.03 13.37
C LEU A 66 11.98 0.83 12.62
N GLY A 67 11.68 2.04 12.12
CA GLY A 67 12.64 2.82 11.33
C GLY A 67 12.87 2.26 9.92
N ALA A 68 11.83 1.68 9.31
CA ALA A 68 11.91 1.10 7.97
C ALA A 68 12.16 2.13 6.86
N GLY A 69 11.95 3.42 7.13
CA GLY A 69 12.08 4.50 6.17
C GLY A 69 10.76 4.85 5.50
N LEU A 70 10.60 6.11 5.13
CA LEU A 70 9.36 6.62 4.55
C LEU A 70 9.11 6.07 3.13
N VAL A 71 10.15 6.06 2.28
CA VAL A 71 10.04 5.59 0.88
C VAL A 71 9.61 4.13 0.78
N PRO A 72 10.26 3.15 1.45
CA PRO A 72 9.83 1.76 1.39
C PRO A 72 8.46 1.54 2.04
N THR A 73 8.08 2.36 3.03
CA THR A 73 6.74 2.32 3.63
C THR A 73 5.69 2.76 2.61
N ILE A 74 5.82 3.95 2.03
CA ILE A 74 4.90 4.47 1.00
C ILE A 74 4.81 3.51 -0.18
N GLY A 75 5.95 3.03 -0.69
CA GLY A 75 5.99 2.07 -1.80
C GLY A 75 5.26 0.77 -1.48
N SER A 76 5.36 0.29 -0.24
CA SER A 76 4.65 -0.90 0.23
C SER A 76 3.13 -0.68 0.30
N LEU A 77 2.68 0.48 0.79
CA LEU A 77 1.25 0.83 0.79
C LEU A 77 0.71 0.98 -0.63
N TRP A 78 1.48 1.65 -1.49
CA TRP A 78 1.13 1.80 -2.89
C TRP A 78 1.04 0.45 -3.59
N LEU A 79 1.94 -0.50 -3.33
CA LEU A 79 1.88 -1.85 -3.89
C LEU A 79 0.57 -2.57 -3.53
N VAL A 80 0.10 -2.43 -2.29
CA VAL A 80 -1.19 -2.97 -1.84
C VAL A 80 -2.34 -2.33 -2.63
N GLY A 81 -2.36 -1.00 -2.74
CA GLY A 81 -3.35 -0.26 -3.51
C GLY A 81 -3.33 -0.64 -4.99
N ALA A 82 -2.16 -0.64 -5.61
CA ALA A 82 -1.92 -1.01 -7.00
C ALA A 82 -2.42 -2.41 -7.32
N ARG A 83 -2.18 -3.38 -6.42
CA ARG A 83 -2.80 -4.70 -6.57
C ARG A 83 -4.32 -4.59 -6.56
N GLY A 84 -4.91 -3.81 -5.66
CA GLY A 84 -6.35 -3.58 -5.58
C GLY A 84 -6.97 -3.02 -6.87
N TYR A 85 -6.30 -2.07 -7.52
CA TYR A 85 -6.79 -1.43 -8.74
C TYR A 85 -6.45 -2.18 -10.03
N VAL A 86 -5.30 -2.88 -10.09
CA VAL A 86 -4.76 -3.45 -11.34
C VAL A 86 -4.95 -4.96 -11.43
N PHE A 87 -4.86 -5.70 -10.32
CA PHE A 87 -4.87 -7.17 -10.37
C PHE A 87 -6.25 -7.74 -10.76
N PRO A 88 -7.38 -7.30 -10.17
CA PRO A 88 -8.69 -7.77 -10.61
C PRO A 88 -8.97 -7.58 -12.13
N PRO A 89 -8.75 -6.38 -12.74
CA PRO A 89 -8.97 -6.20 -14.17
C PRO A 89 -7.94 -6.94 -15.03
N LEU A 90 -6.72 -7.16 -14.56
CA LEU A 90 -5.76 -8.02 -15.25
C LEU A 90 -6.27 -9.47 -15.33
N VAL A 91 -6.82 -10.01 -14.23
CA VAL A 91 -7.40 -11.35 -14.24
C VAL A 91 -8.59 -11.41 -15.20
N GLY A 92 -9.51 -10.44 -15.15
CA GLY A 92 -10.64 -10.38 -16.10
C GLY A 92 -10.21 -10.23 -17.56
N TYR A 93 -9.11 -9.51 -17.82
CA TYR A 93 -8.53 -9.39 -19.15
C TYR A 93 -8.02 -10.75 -19.67
N VAL A 94 -7.34 -11.52 -18.82
CA VAL A 94 -6.77 -12.83 -19.19
C VAL A 94 -7.84 -13.91 -19.32
N THR A 95 -8.85 -13.93 -18.45
CA THR A 95 -9.91 -14.95 -18.45
C THR A 95 -11.03 -14.65 -19.44
N GLY A 96 -11.10 -13.42 -19.96
CA GLY A 96 -12.23 -12.96 -20.77
C GLY A 96 -13.47 -12.62 -19.96
N GLU A 97 -13.45 -12.79 -18.63
CA GLU A 97 -14.54 -12.48 -17.71
C GLU A 97 -14.55 -11.00 -17.29
N TRP A 98 -14.46 -10.09 -18.26
CA TRP A 98 -14.43 -8.64 -18.00
C TRP A 98 -15.78 -7.95 -18.18
N ALA A 99 -16.72 -8.60 -18.87
CA ALA A 99 -18.04 -8.04 -19.18
C ALA A 99 -18.94 -8.03 -17.93
N GLY A 100 -19.38 -6.83 -17.53
CA GLY A 100 -20.23 -6.62 -16.35
C GLY A 100 -19.47 -6.06 -15.14
N ALA A 101 -20.19 -5.38 -14.23
CA ALA A 101 -19.66 -4.82 -12.98
C ALA A 101 -19.31 -5.91 -11.93
N GLY A 102 -18.56 -6.93 -12.36
CA GLY A 102 -18.20 -8.10 -11.56
C GLY A 102 -16.94 -7.88 -10.71
N ARG A 103 -16.52 -8.94 -10.01
CA ARG A 103 -15.33 -8.96 -9.13
C ARG A 103 -14.01 -8.62 -9.83
N TYR A 104 -13.97 -8.70 -11.16
CA TYR A 104 -12.79 -8.44 -11.98
C TYR A 104 -12.70 -6.98 -12.45
N THR A 105 -13.63 -6.09 -12.08
CA THR A 105 -13.48 -4.67 -12.40
C THR A 105 -12.70 -3.96 -11.31
N HIS A 106 -11.92 -2.95 -11.70
CA HIS A 106 -11.29 -2.05 -10.75
C HIS A 106 -12.35 -1.29 -9.93
N PRO A 107 -12.02 -0.86 -8.71
CA PRO A 107 -12.95 -0.08 -7.90
C PRO A 107 -13.24 1.32 -8.48
N ARG A 108 -14.50 1.68 -8.65
CA ARG A 108 -14.97 2.94 -9.27
C ARG A 108 -16.32 3.40 -8.69
N MET A 109 -16.65 4.68 -8.84
CA MET A 109 -18.02 5.16 -8.59
C MET A 109 -18.99 4.59 -9.63
N LEU A 110 -20.18 4.19 -9.19
CA LEU A 110 -21.15 3.36 -9.93
C LEU A 110 -21.57 3.97 -11.28
N GLY A 111 -21.64 3.15 -12.34
CA GLY A 111 -22.46 3.45 -13.53
C GLY A 111 -21.83 3.28 -14.91
N PHE A 112 -20.49 3.29 -15.04
CA PHE A 112 -19.83 3.21 -16.36
C PHE A 112 -18.83 2.05 -16.42
N ALA A 113 -19.22 0.97 -17.11
CA ALA A 113 -18.27 -0.07 -17.53
C ALA A 113 -17.47 0.43 -18.74
N TYR A 114 -16.15 0.25 -18.75
CA TYR A 114 -15.37 0.58 -19.93
C TYR A 114 -15.75 -0.38 -21.08
N GLY A 115 -15.75 0.11 -22.32
CA GLY A 115 -16.16 -0.68 -23.49
C GLY A 115 -15.21 -1.84 -23.87
N SER A 116 -14.11 -2.04 -23.14
CA SER A 116 -13.18 -3.16 -23.37
C SER A 116 -12.38 -3.52 -22.12
N ALA A 117 -11.93 -4.77 -22.03
CA ALA A 117 -11.02 -5.26 -21.01
C ALA A 117 -9.71 -4.46 -20.92
N ARG A 118 -9.19 -4.02 -22.08
CA ARG A 118 -7.98 -3.18 -22.16
C ARG A 118 -8.19 -1.83 -21.49
N ALA A 119 -9.35 -1.22 -21.70
CA ALA A 119 -9.69 0.06 -21.09
C ALA A 119 -9.90 -0.07 -19.57
N GLU A 120 -10.48 -1.17 -19.08
CA GLU A 120 -10.54 -1.49 -17.65
C GLU A 120 -9.16 -1.58 -17.01
N LEU A 121 -8.24 -2.33 -17.64
CA LEU A 121 -6.88 -2.49 -17.13
C LEU A 121 -6.13 -1.16 -17.10
N ARG A 122 -6.24 -0.37 -18.18
CA ARG A 122 -5.65 0.97 -18.26
C ARG A 122 -6.19 1.90 -17.18
N GLY A 123 -7.51 1.94 -16.99
CA GLY A 123 -8.15 2.74 -15.94
C GLY A 123 -7.70 2.34 -14.55
N GLY A 124 -7.51 1.04 -14.29
CA GLY A 124 -6.94 0.54 -13.04
C GLY A 124 -5.51 1.04 -12.79
N VAL A 125 -4.66 1.04 -13.82
CA VAL A 125 -3.28 1.57 -13.73
C VAL A 125 -3.27 3.07 -13.49
N GLU A 126 -4.06 3.84 -14.26
CA GLU A 126 -4.17 5.30 -14.12
C GLU A 126 -4.68 5.67 -12.71
N THR A 127 -5.76 5.03 -12.24
CA THR A 127 -6.31 5.26 -10.90
C THR A 127 -5.31 4.93 -9.79
N SER A 128 -4.55 3.85 -9.96
CA SER A 128 -3.50 3.46 -9.02
C SER A 128 -2.38 4.50 -8.91
N LEU A 129 -2.04 5.18 -10.01
CA LEU A 129 -1.00 6.20 -10.05
C LEU A 129 -1.53 7.54 -9.56
N ASP A 130 -2.70 7.96 -10.02
CA ASP A 130 -3.24 9.29 -9.74
C ASP A 130 -3.83 9.37 -8.33
N THR A 131 -4.58 8.36 -7.92
CA THR A 131 -5.27 8.34 -6.62
C THR A 131 -4.58 7.43 -5.62
N GLY A 132 -4.23 6.20 -6.05
CA GLY A 132 -3.64 5.19 -5.16
C GLY A 132 -2.30 5.63 -4.58
N LEU A 133 -1.42 6.23 -5.39
CA LEU A 133 -0.12 6.72 -4.94
C LEU A 133 -0.26 7.92 -4.02
N VAL A 134 -1.11 8.88 -4.35
CA VAL A 134 -1.36 10.06 -3.51
C VAL A 134 -1.89 9.64 -2.14
N LEU A 135 -2.84 8.71 -2.10
CA LEU A 135 -3.35 8.17 -0.84
C LEU A 135 -2.26 7.45 -0.06
N ALA A 136 -1.44 6.62 -0.72
CA ALA A 136 -0.31 5.94 -0.09
C ALA A 136 0.72 6.92 0.51
N VAL A 137 0.97 8.05 -0.16
CA VAL A 137 1.82 9.13 0.36
C VAL A 137 1.17 9.76 1.60
N VAL A 138 -0.09 10.19 1.52
CA VAL A 138 -0.78 10.87 2.64
C VAL A 138 -0.86 9.95 3.86
N VAL A 139 -1.38 8.74 3.69
CA VAL A 139 -1.52 7.75 4.78
C VAL A 139 -0.14 7.33 5.28
N GLY A 140 0.79 7.07 4.37
CA GLY A 140 2.15 6.66 4.72
C GLY A 140 2.88 7.69 5.57
N VAL A 141 2.82 8.97 5.20
CA VAL A 141 3.44 10.06 5.97
C VAL A 141 2.80 10.20 7.35
N LEU A 142 1.47 10.26 7.43
CA LEU A 142 0.75 10.44 8.69
C LEU A 142 1.02 9.28 9.66
N SER A 143 0.84 8.05 9.20
CA SER A 143 1.04 6.85 10.03
C SER A 143 2.51 6.62 10.40
N TYR A 144 3.44 6.91 9.48
CA TYR A 144 4.88 6.83 9.78
C TYR A 144 5.27 7.84 10.86
N ALA A 145 4.80 9.08 10.77
CA ALA A 145 5.05 10.10 11.77
C ALA A 145 4.53 9.70 13.16
N VAL A 146 3.33 9.11 13.23
CA VAL A 146 2.77 8.53 14.47
C VAL A 146 3.70 7.44 15.03
N GLY A 147 4.18 6.52 14.19
CA GLY A 147 5.10 5.46 14.62
C GLY A 147 6.43 6.00 15.15
N VAL A 148 6.99 7.02 14.49
CA VAL A 148 8.22 7.70 14.95
C VAL A 148 8.00 8.41 16.28
N ALA A 149 6.87 9.11 16.45
CA ALA A 149 6.51 9.78 17.69
C ALA A 149 6.37 8.78 18.85
N ALA A 150 5.67 7.65 18.62
CA ALA A 150 5.52 6.58 19.58
C ALA A 150 6.88 6.01 20.03
N ARG A 151 7.80 5.74 19.09
CA ARG A 151 9.17 5.30 19.41
C ARG A 151 9.90 6.31 20.30
N LYS A 152 9.81 7.60 19.97
CA LYS A 152 10.48 8.66 20.75
C LYS A 152 9.90 8.78 22.16
N LEU A 153 8.59 8.62 22.31
CA LEU A 153 7.92 8.63 23.62
C LEU A 153 8.35 7.43 24.47
N ALA A 154 8.37 6.23 23.89
CA ALA A 154 8.82 5.01 24.59
C ALA A 154 10.26 5.16 25.10
N ALA A 155 11.18 5.63 24.25
CA ALA A 155 12.56 5.86 24.63
C ALA A 155 12.72 6.90 25.76
N ARG A 156 11.84 7.91 25.81
CA ARG A 156 11.85 8.90 26.90
C ARG A 156 11.39 8.30 28.23
N VAL A 157 10.35 7.47 28.20
CA VAL A 157 9.83 6.79 29.39
C VAL A 157 10.87 5.82 29.97
N GLU A 158 11.54 5.04 29.12
CA GLU A 158 12.62 4.13 29.55
C GLU A 158 13.83 4.87 30.11
N SER A 159 14.07 6.12 29.68
CA SER A 159 15.16 6.95 30.17
C SER A 159 14.82 7.75 31.44
N SER A 160 13.56 7.74 31.89
CA SER A 160 13.15 8.38 33.14
C SER A 160 13.31 7.37 34.29
N PRO A 161 14.12 7.68 35.32
CA PRO A 161 14.44 6.78 36.44
C PRO A 161 13.25 6.50 37.36
#